data_AF-A0A9Q0S8B6-F1
#
_entry.id   AF-A0A9Q0S8B6-F1
#
_cell.length_a   1.000
_cell.length_b   1.000
_cell.length_c   1.000
_cell.angle_alpha   90.00
_cell.angle_beta   90.00
_cell.angle_gamma   90.00
#
_symmetry.space_group_name_H-M   'P 1'
#
loop_
_entity.id
_entity.type
_entity.pdbx_description
1 polymer ?
#
loop_
_entity_poly.entity_id
_entity_poly.type
_entity_poly.pdbx_seq_one_letter_code
_entity_poly.pdbx_strand_id
1 'polypeptide(L)' 'MLGCIVSGRLVQTDFQQVGETQFLINIPDADNINHIVVFLTGVVPLPNGSAGSVYF' A
#
# COMPACT_ATOMS: atom_id res chain seq x y z
N MET A 1 3.44 -6.03 -5.88
CA MET A 1 4.45 -4.95 -5.84
C MET A 1 4.45 -4.30 -4.45
N LEU A 2 3.32 -3.72 -4.04
CA LEU A 2 3.12 -3.09 -2.74
C LEU A 2 2.40 -4.04 -1.77
N GLY A 3 2.67 -3.87 -0.48
CA GLY A 3 1.97 -4.51 0.62
C GLY A 3 1.57 -3.47 1.67
N CYS A 4 0.44 -3.70 2.32
CA CYS A 4 -0.07 -2.87 3.40
C CYS A 4 -0.40 -3.74 4.62
N ILE A 5 0.05 -3.32 5.80
CA ILE A 5 -0.31 -3.95 7.07
C ILE A 5 -0.98 -2.88 7.94
N VAL A 6 -2.22 -3.15 8.32
CA VAL A 6 -2.88 -2.45 9.42
C VAL A 6 -2.55 -3.21 10.70
N SER A 7 -2.14 -2.50 11.75
CA SER A 7 -1.83 -3.14 13.03
C SER A 7 -3.01 -3.99 13.52
N GLY A 8 -2.75 -5.26 13.84
CA GLY A 8 -3.76 -6.21 14.30
C GLY A 8 -4.60 -6.86 13.19
N ARG A 9 -4.32 -6.60 11.90
CA ARG A 9 -5.00 -7.24 10.76
C ARG A 9 -4.01 -8.03 9.90
N LEU A 10 -4.55 -8.89 9.04
CA LEU A 10 -3.75 -9.60 8.04
C LEU A 10 -3.16 -8.63 7.02
N VAL A 11 -2.02 -9.02 6.43
CA VAL A 11 -1.41 -8.30 5.32
C VAL A 11 -2.37 -8.23 4.13
N GLN A 12 -2.45 -7.06 3.51
CA GLN A 12 -3.22 -6.82 2.31
C GLN A 12 -2.26 -6.51 1.14
N THR A 13 -2.55 -7.09 -0.02
CA THR A 13 -1.75 -6.96 -1.24
C THR A 13 -2.62 -6.73 -2.48
N ASP A 14 -3.93 -6.62 -2.29
CA ASP A 14 -4.98 -6.40 -3.28
C ASP A 14 -5.11 -4.92 -3.67
N PHE A 15 -3.99 -4.29 -3.99
CA PHE A 15 -3.98 -2.93 -4.53
C PHE A 15 -4.67 -2.89 -5.89
N GLN A 16 -5.64 -1.99 -6.02
CA GLN A 16 -6.24 -1.62 -7.29
C GLN A 16 -5.39 -0.56 -7.98
N GLN A 17 -5.00 -0.80 -9.22
CA GLN A 17 -4.37 0.23 -10.04
C GLN A 17 -5.43 1.19 -10.58
N VAL A 18 -5.30 2.48 -10.24
CA VAL A 18 -6.27 3.53 -10.60
C VAL A 18 -5.72 4.56 -11.59
N GLY A 19 -4.42 4.46 -11.90
CA GLY A 19 -3.73 5.25 -12.92
C GLY A 19 -2.43 4.56 -13.34
N GLU A 20 -1.65 5.17 -14.22
CA GLU A 20 -0.42 4.56 -14.74
C GLU A 20 0.59 4.21 -13.63
N THR A 21 0.74 5.08 -12.63
CA THR A 21 1.67 4.92 -11.49
C THR A 21 0.99 5.01 -10.14
N GLN A 22 -0.35 4.94 -10.12
CA GLN A 22 -1.17 5.18 -8.93
C GLN A 22 -1.90 3.90 -8.51
N PHE A 23 -1.78 3.58 -7.22
CA PHE A 23 -2.35 2.39 -6.61
C PHE A 23 -3.21 2.80 -5.43
N LEU A 24 -4.38 2.19 -5.31
CA LEU A 24 -5.36 2.42 -4.27
C LEU A 24 -5.62 1.12 -3.54
N ILE A 25 -5.78 1.20 -2.22
CA ILE A 25 -6.19 0.08 -1.39
C ILE A 25 -7.32 0.53 -0.47
N ASN A 26 -8.33 -0.31 -0.29
CA ASN A 26 -9.44 0.00 0.59
C ASN A 26 -9.21 -0.61 1.97
N ILE A 27 -9.18 0.24 2.99
CA ILE A 27 -9.03 -0.21 4.37
C ILE A 27 -10.36 0.01 5.10
N PRO A 28 -11.14 -1.06 5.39
CA PRO A 28 -12.41 -0.92 6.09
C PRO A 28 -12.20 -0.43 7.53
N ASP A 29 -13.19 0.24 8.11
CA ASP A 29 -13.15 0.77 9.48
C ASP A 29 -11.90 1.61 9.77
N ALA A 30 -11.56 2.49 8.84
CA ALA A 30 -10.32 3.27 8.88
C ALA A 30 -10.21 4.21 10.09
N ASP A 31 -11.36 4.68 10.60
CA ASP A 31 -11.46 5.53 11.79
C ASP A 31 -10.92 4.87 13.07
N ASN A 32 -10.83 3.53 13.10
CA ASN A 32 -10.36 2.76 14.25
C ASN A 32 -8.90 2.30 14.12
N ILE A 33 -8.12 2.91 13.23
CA ILE A 33 -6.75 2.51 12.93
C ILE A 33 -5.76 3.58 13.40
N ASN A 34 -4.77 3.14 14.18
CA ASN A 34 -3.70 4.03 14.66
C ASN A 34 -2.43 3.97 13.79
N HIS A 35 -2.15 2.80 13.21
CA HIS A 35 -0.89 2.56 12.49
C HIS A 35 -1.12 1.73 11.24
N ILE A 36 -0.52 2.21 10.15
CA ILE A 36 -0.48 1.54 8.84
C ILE A 36 0.98 1.47 8.42
N VAL A 37 1.40 0.31 7.92
CA VAL A 37 2.72 0.07 7.35
C VAL A 37 2.57 -0.24 5.87
N VAL A 38 3.18 0.58 5.02
CA VAL A 38 3.23 0.37 3.57
C VAL A 38 4.66 0.02 3.18
N PHE A 39 4.83 -1.03 2.37
CA PHE A 39 6.15 -1.54 2.00
C PHE A 39 6.16 -2.19 0.61
N LEU A 40 7.36 -2.38 0.06
CA LEU A 40 7.57 -3.16 -1.16
C LEU A 40 7.71 -4.64 -0.80
N THR A 41 6.95 -5.50 -1.49
CA THR A 41 6.98 -6.96 -1.31
C THR A 41 8.29 -7.63 -1.74
N GLY A 42 9.17 -6.90 -2.44
CA GLY A 42 10.41 -7.43 -3.01
C GLY A 42 10.26 -8.19 -4.33
N VAL A 43 9.02 -8.47 -4.77
CA VAL A 43 8.76 -9.15 -6.05
C VAL A 43 9.12 -8.28 -7.25
N VAL A 44 8.83 -6.98 -7.17
CA VAL A 44 9.12 -6.00 -8.23
C VAL A 44 9.68 -4.73 -7.57
N PRO A 45 10.86 -4.25 -7.98
CA PRO A 45 11.40 -2.98 -7.50
C PRO A 45 10.65 -1.80 -8.14
N LEU A 46 10.77 -0.62 -7.54
CA LEU A 46 10.31 0.60 -8.20
C LEU A 46 11.16 0.88 -9.46
N PRO A 47 10.58 1.54 -10.49
CA PRO A 47 11.35 1.97 -11.64
C PRO A 47 12.53 2.85 -11.23
N ASN A 48 13.63 2.76 -11.98
CA ASN A 48 14.82 3.53 -11.68
C ASN A 48 14.53 5.05 -11.69
N GLY A 49 15.07 5.78 -10.73
CA GLY A 49 14.82 7.21 -10.56
C GLY A 49 13.42 7.57 -10.05
N SER A 50 12.59 6.59 -9.68
CA SER A 50 11.25 6.81 -9.10
C SER A 50 11.22 6.58 -7.60
N ALA A 51 10.26 7.20 -6.92
CA ALA A 51 9.96 7.01 -5.52
C ALA A 51 8.44 6.82 -5.32
N GLY A 52 8.04 6.30 -4.17
CA GLY A 52 6.63 6.18 -3.78
C GLY A 52 6.21 7.30 -2.85
N SER A 53 5.07 7.93 -3.13
CA SER A 53 4.39 8.84 -2.20
C SER A 53 3.15 8.12 -1.66
N VAL A 54 2.99 8.12 -0.34
CA VAL A 54 1.87 7.47 0.34
C VAL A 54 0.87 8.54 0.78
N TYR A 55 -0.40 8.35 0.43
CA TYR A 55 -1.52 9.22 0.76
C TYR A 55 -2.58 8.42 1.52
N PHE A 56 -3.28 9.08 2.43
CA PHE A 56 -4.43 8.57 3.17
C PHE A 56 -5.56 9.59 3.07
#